data_AF-A0A4R1S8J0-F1
#
_entry.id   AF-A0A4R1S8J0-F1
#
_cell.length_a   1.000
_cell.length_b   1.000
_cell.length_c   1.000
_cell.angle_alpha   90.00
_cell.angle_beta   90.00
_cell.angle_gamma   90.00
#
_symmetry.space_group_name_H-M   'P 1'
#
loop_
_entity.id
_entity.type
_entity.pdbx_description
1 polymer ?
#
loop_
_entity_poly.entity_id
_entity_poly.type
_entity_poly.pdbx_seq_one_letter_code
_entity_poly.pdbx_strand_id
1 'polypeptide(L)'
;MTEPTSTVTVVEEELARRRRWSTPILFAVLAVFVLGLAVLVAGILGLRMYFSNDTRYYPDPVEHFKYGSIGAEENSGIPYKVWMTLPKLFPDAFEGRDDYSAFGFLYEQEDGKQRDLPIGISKRNVHGVDVVWFNCAVCHVGTWQSTADGPKEIVLGMPSNNLQLHRFIEFVLSLAADEKLQPSRLFDAMDDAGYGLGPIETLVWQFVVMPRMREGLIARQSHLAPLLDVQPAWGPGRVDTFNPYKVGNMGLHLADLTQEERIGTTDFPSIFLQGPREGMHLHWDGNNTSLAERNLSAALGAGVTPETVDHEAIERVADWLKTFKPPPSPHVVDAAAAARGKQIYASECAACHGFEDGETYRFEGAQLGQVDPIGSIGTDRARLDSYTENFRQMQLSELFAGTPYQFKNFTKTDGYANMPLDGLWLRGPYLHNGSVPTLADLLKQPSERPTAFTRDSDVIDDAQGGFVSPSCTPSEGRQPAFCYGTRLPGNGNGGHLYGTWLPANEKSDLLAYLLTF
;
A
#
# COMPACT_ATOMS: atom_id res chain seq x y z
N MET A 1 26.84 -32.37 91.49
CA MET A 1 26.41 -32.49 90.08
C MET A 1 26.66 -31.15 89.43
N THR A 2 27.82 -31.02 88.78
CA THR A 2 28.25 -29.84 88.03
C THR A 2 28.45 -30.31 86.60
N GLU A 3 27.57 -29.89 85.69
CA GLU A 3 27.71 -30.14 84.26
C GLU A 3 28.92 -29.37 83.68
N PRO A 4 29.58 -29.91 82.64
CA PRO A 4 30.85 -29.40 82.15
C PRO A 4 30.66 -28.14 81.31
N THR A 5 31.35 -27.05 81.66
CA THR A 5 31.54 -25.90 80.79
C THR A 5 32.32 -26.32 79.56
N SER A 6 31.67 -26.35 78.39
CA SER A 6 32.34 -26.55 77.12
C SER A 6 33.36 -25.43 76.92
N THR A 7 34.64 -25.75 77.04
CA THR A 7 35.73 -24.83 76.68
C THR A 7 35.73 -24.69 75.16
N VAL A 8 35.00 -23.69 74.67
CA VAL A 8 35.18 -23.19 73.30
C VAL A 8 36.67 -22.86 73.17
N THR A 9 37.34 -23.52 72.24
CA THR A 9 38.76 -23.30 72.02
C THR A 9 38.98 -21.88 71.50
N VAL A 10 40.11 -21.24 71.85
CA VAL A 10 40.51 -19.92 71.31
C VAL A 10 40.43 -19.88 69.78
N VAL A 11 40.63 -21.03 69.14
CA VAL A 11 40.49 -21.24 67.70
C VAL A 11 39.03 -21.12 67.23
N GLU A 12 38.06 -21.66 67.96
CA GLU A 12 36.63 -21.55 67.64
C GLU A 12 36.10 -20.11 67.84
N GLU A 13 36.56 -19.40 68.87
CA GLU A 13 36.22 -17.97 69.06
C GLU A 13 36.77 -17.10 67.93
N GLU A 14 38.01 -17.33 67.51
CA GLU A 14 38.63 -16.57 66.44
C GLU A 14 38.05 -16.93 65.07
N LEU A 15 37.67 -18.20 64.85
CA LEU A 15 36.91 -18.62 63.66
C LEU A 15 35.49 -18.02 63.65
N ALA A 16 34.81 -17.96 64.79
CA ALA A 16 33.50 -17.31 64.91
C ALA A 16 33.60 -15.80 64.66
N ARG A 17 34.65 -15.14 65.17
CA ARG A 17 34.95 -13.73 64.95
C ARG A 17 35.28 -13.46 63.47
N ARG A 18 36.12 -14.28 62.84
CA ARG A 18 36.40 -14.20 61.39
C ARG A 18 35.16 -14.45 60.56
N ARG A 19 34.32 -15.45 60.89
CA ARG A 19 33.00 -15.66 60.23
C ARG A 19 32.11 -14.43 60.37
N ARG A 20 32.05 -13.80 61.55
CA ARG A 20 31.21 -12.63 61.82
C ARG A 20 31.50 -11.45 60.87
N TRP A 21 32.73 -11.33 60.37
CA TRP A 21 33.13 -10.28 59.42
C TRP A 21 33.26 -10.78 57.96
N SER A 22 33.73 -12.01 57.73
CA SER A 22 33.91 -12.56 56.37
C SER A 22 32.61 -12.94 55.67
N THR A 23 31.59 -13.39 56.40
CA THR A 23 30.28 -13.74 55.82
C THR A 23 29.56 -12.52 55.20
N PRO A 24 29.39 -11.38 55.91
CA PRO A 24 28.77 -10.19 55.31
C PRO A 24 29.60 -9.59 54.16
N ILE A 25 30.95 -9.65 54.23
CA ILE A 25 31.82 -9.23 53.13
C ILE A 25 31.63 -10.12 51.90
N LEU A 26 31.56 -11.44 52.09
CA LEU A 26 31.30 -12.39 51.01
C LEU A 26 29.93 -12.16 50.36
N PHE A 27 28.89 -11.91 51.17
CA PHE A 27 27.56 -11.56 50.66
C PHE A 27 27.57 -10.22 49.91
N ALA A 28 28.31 -9.21 50.38
CA ALA A 28 28.44 -7.93 49.69
C ALA A 28 29.18 -8.09 48.34
N VAL A 29 30.28 -8.84 48.31
CA VAL A 29 31.02 -9.14 47.07
C VAL A 29 30.15 -9.94 46.09
N LEU A 30 29.41 -10.94 46.58
CA LEU A 30 28.47 -11.71 45.76
C LEU A 30 27.34 -10.83 45.23
N ALA A 31 26.78 -9.93 46.03
CA ALA A 31 25.74 -9.00 45.61
C ALA A 31 26.26 -8.03 44.54
N VAL A 32 27.46 -7.48 44.70
CA VAL A 32 28.10 -6.63 43.68
C VAL A 32 28.38 -7.42 42.39
N PHE A 33 28.83 -8.66 42.50
CA PHE A 33 29.07 -9.53 41.34
C PHE A 33 27.76 -9.87 40.61
N VAL A 34 26.71 -10.24 41.33
CA VAL A 34 25.37 -10.52 40.77
C VAL A 34 24.79 -9.26 40.13
N LEU A 35 24.92 -8.10 40.78
CA LEU A 35 24.49 -6.82 40.22
C LEU A 35 25.28 -6.48 38.94
N GLY A 36 26.61 -6.64 38.96
CA GLY A 36 27.46 -6.45 37.79
C GLY A 36 27.09 -7.38 36.64
N LEU A 37 26.81 -8.66 36.93
CA LEU A 37 26.34 -9.62 35.94
C LEU A 37 24.96 -9.24 35.40
N ALA A 38 24.03 -8.82 36.25
CA ALA A 38 22.70 -8.36 35.83
C ALA A 38 22.78 -7.13 34.93
N VAL A 39 23.63 -6.14 35.27
CA VAL A 39 23.88 -4.96 34.43
C VAL A 39 24.53 -5.36 33.10
N LEU A 40 25.49 -6.28 33.11
CA LEU A 40 26.13 -6.78 31.90
C LEU A 40 25.11 -7.49 30.99
N VAL A 41 24.30 -8.38 31.54
CA VAL A 41 23.24 -9.10 30.79
C VAL A 41 22.21 -8.11 30.25
N ALA A 42 21.75 -7.15 31.06
CA ALA A 42 20.85 -6.09 30.61
C ALA A 42 21.47 -5.24 29.50
N GLY A 43 22.77 -4.92 29.60
CA GLY A 43 23.51 -4.21 28.57
C GLY A 43 23.63 -5.00 27.26
N ILE A 44 23.91 -6.31 27.33
CA ILE A 44 23.95 -7.20 26.16
C ILE A 44 22.57 -7.31 25.51
N LEU A 45 21.51 -7.51 26.30
CA LEU A 45 20.14 -7.57 25.79
C LEU A 45 19.71 -6.24 25.17
N GLY A 46 20.06 -5.11 25.81
CA GLY A 46 19.81 -3.77 25.29
C GLY A 46 20.56 -3.50 23.98
N LEU A 47 21.82 -3.94 23.87
CA LEU A 47 22.58 -3.86 22.60
C LEU A 47 21.97 -4.75 21.52
N ARG A 48 21.59 -5.99 21.86
CA ARG A 48 20.94 -6.89 20.92
C ARG A 48 19.62 -6.31 20.41
N MET A 49 18.82 -5.74 21.31
CA MET A 49 17.59 -5.02 20.99
C MET A 49 17.89 -3.80 20.12
N TYR A 50 18.92 -3.02 20.43
CA TYR A 50 19.26 -1.84 19.64
C TYR A 50 19.71 -2.20 18.21
N PHE A 51 20.41 -3.33 18.02
CA PHE A 51 20.90 -3.76 16.70
C PHE A 51 19.97 -4.72 15.96
N SER A 52 18.85 -5.15 16.53
CA SER A 52 17.90 -6.00 15.81
C SER A 52 17.18 -5.18 14.75
N ASN A 53 17.43 -5.54 13.51
CA ASN A 53 16.74 -5.05 12.33
C ASN A 53 16.63 -6.21 11.33
N ASP A 54 15.57 -6.98 11.44
CA ASP A 54 15.38 -8.19 10.64
C ASP A 54 13.92 -8.36 10.21
N THR A 55 13.73 -9.01 9.07
CA THR A 55 12.42 -9.31 8.49
C THR A 55 12.39 -10.75 8.01
N ARG A 56 11.18 -11.30 7.91
CA ARG A 56 11.00 -12.68 7.44
C ARG A 56 11.41 -12.79 5.97
N TYR A 57 12.35 -13.69 5.69
CA TYR A 57 12.66 -14.07 4.33
C TYR A 57 11.63 -15.10 3.82
N TYR A 58 11.00 -14.79 2.70
CA TYR A 58 10.10 -15.70 1.98
C TYR A 58 10.84 -16.17 0.73
N PRO A 59 11.16 -17.45 0.52
CA PRO A 59 11.89 -17.91 -0.68
C PRO A 59 11.06 -17.83 -1.99
N ASP A 60 9.74 -18.00 -1.89
CA ASP A 60 8.83 -17.86 -3.02
C ASP A 60 8.59 -16.37 -3.34
N PRO A 61 8.86 -15.88 -4.57
CA PRO A 61 8.59 -14.49 -4.94
C PRO A 61 7.11 -14.10 -4.80
N VAL A 62 6.17 -15.05 -4.93
CA VAL A 62 4.74 -14.78 -4.74
C VAL A 62 4.45 -14.46 -3.26
N GLU A 63 4.92 -15.28 -2.34
CA GLU A 63 4.78 -15.02 -0.90
C GLU A 63 5.55 -13.75 -0.47
N HIS A 64 6.72 -13.51 -1.07
CA HIS A 64 7.46 -12.27 -0.84
C HIS A 64 6.72 -11.04 -1.35
N PHE A 65 6.07 -11.10 -2.51
CA PHE A 65 5.22 -10.02 -3.00
C PHE A 65 4.07 -9.74 -2.03
N LYS A 66 3.41 -10.77 -1.50
CA LYS A 66 2.28 -10.62 -0.57
C LYS A 66 2.68 -10.09 0.81
N TYR A 67 3.80 -10.56 1.38
CA TYR A 67 4.12 -10.36 2.82
C TYR A 67 5.57 -9.93 3.12
N GLY A 68 6.42 -9.82 2.09
CA GLY A 68 7.80 -9.39 2.23
C GLY A 68 7.94 -7.89 2.47
N SER A 69 8.92 -7.52 3.28
CA SER A 69 9.29 -6.11 3.52
C SER A 69 9.95 -5.50 2.29
N ILE A 70 9.63 -4.23 2.04
CA ILE A 70 10.34 -3.36 1.09
C ILE A 70 11.11 -2.24 1.81
N GLY A 71 11.18 -2.30 3.15
CA GLY A 71 11.84 -1.30 3.99
C GLY A 71 10.95 -0.15 4.47
N ALA A 72 9.62 -0.25 4.35
CA ALA A 72 8.71 0.84 4.72
C ALA A 72 8.42 0.91 6.23
N GLU A 73 8.60 -0.21 6.94
CA GLU A 73 8.21 -0.37 8.35
C GLU A 73 8.99 0.55 9.29
N GLU A 74 10.28 0.76 9.05
CA GLU A 74 11.14 1.56 9.95
C GLU A 74 10.68 3.00 10.09
N ASN A 75 10.27 3.62 8.97
CA ASN A 75 9.87 5.01 8.98
C ASN A 75 8.36 5.17 9.19
N SER A 76 7.54 4.32 8.58
CA SER A 76 6.09 4.53 8.46
C SER A 76 5.22 3.53 9.22
N GLY A 77 5.82 2.47 9.75
CA GLY A 77 5.06 1.37 10.30
C GLY A 77 4.44 1.63 11.66
N ILE A 78 3.44 0.80 11.98
CA ILE A 78 2.75 0.77 13.27
C ILE A 78 3.26 -0.45 14.03
N PRO A 79 3.57 -0.35 15.34
CA PRO A 79 3.93 -1.53 16.12
C PRO A 79 2.84 -2.62 15.99
N TYR A 80 3.26 -3.84 15.69
CA TYR A 80 2.37 -4.98 15.40
C TYR A 80 1.31 -5.19 16.48
N LYS A 81 1.69 -5.09 17.75
CA LYS A 81 0.73 -5.24 18.86
C LYS A 81 -0.32 -4.12 18.89
N VAL A 82 0.05 -2.89 18.50
CA VAL A 82 -0.94 -1.80 18.35
C VAL A 82 -1.85 -2.12 17.18
N TRP A 83 -1.30 -2.47 16.02
CA TRP A 83 -2.06 -2.87 14.82
C TRP A 83 -3.14 -3.91 15.16
N MET A 84 -2.77 -5.02 15.80
CA MET A 84 -3.72 -6.07 16.18
C MET A 84 -4.78 -5.62 17.21
N THR A 85 -4.54 -4.53 17.93
CA THR A 85 -5.44 -4.01 18.97
C THR A 85 -6.39 -2.92 18.46
N LEU A 86 -6.07 -2.26 17.35
CA LEU A 86 -6.88 -1.16 16.80
C LEU A 86 -8.35 -1.52 16.53
N PRO A 87 -8.71 -2.69 15.97
CA PRO A 87 -10.11 -3.05 15.75
C PRO A 87 -10.94 -3.03 17.04
N LYS A 88 -10.37 -3.53 18.14
CA LYS A 88 -11.03 -3.57 19.46
C LYS A 88 -11.17 -2.19 20.10
N LEU A 89 -10.18 -1.31 19.90
CA LEU A 89 -10.21 0.06 20.43
C LEU A 89 -11.18 0.98 19.65
N PHE A 90 -11.35 0.72 18.36
CA PHE A 90 -12.08 1.59 17.44
C PHE A 90 -13.17 0.85 16.64
N PRO A 91 -14.11 0.14 17.30
CA PRO A 91 -15.10 -0.68 16.60
C PRO A 91 -15.92 0.11 15.55
N ASP A 92 -16.20 1.39 15.79
CA ASP A 92 -16.95 2.23 14.84
C ASP A 92 -16.16 2.52 13.54
N ALA A 93 -14.83 2.67 13.63
CA ALA A 93 -13.98 2.86 12.47
C ALA A 93 -13.87 1.57 11.65
N PHE A 94 -13.89 0.43 12.34
CA PHE A 94 -13.81 -0.91 11.78
C PHE A 94 -15.18 -1.54 11.44
N GLU A 95 -16.28 -0.78 11.52
CA GLU A 95 -17.63 -1.29 11.20
C GLU A 95 -18.04 -2.52 12.02
N GLY A 96 -17.55 -2.60 13.27
CA GLY A 96 -17.74 -3.75 14.14
C GLY A 96 -16.95 -5.00 13.76
N ARG A 97 -16.11 -4.94 12.72
CA ARG A 97 -15.20 -6.02 12.35
C ARG A 97 -14.00 -6.06 13.29
N ASP A 98 -13.41 -7.23 13.44
CA ASP A 98 -12.22 -7.50 14.24
C ASP A 98 -10.92 -7.41 13.43
N ASP A 99 -11.00 -7.05 12.16
CA ASP A 99 -9.85 -6.99 11.25
C ASP A 99 -9.92 -5.82 10.25
N TYR A 100 -8.85 -5.66 9.48
CA TYR A 100 -8.68 -4.56 8.53
C TYR A 100 -9.50 -4.72 7.24
N SER A 101 -10.30 -5.77 7.07
CA SER A 101 -11.23 -5.88 5.93
C SER A 101 -12.26 -4.75 5.92
N ALA A 102 -12.47 -4.07 7.05
CA ALA A 102 -13.26 -2.84 7.16
C ALA A 102 -12.75 -1.69 6.27
N PHE A 103 -11.47 -1.69 5.92
CA PHE A 103 -10.84 -0.75 4.99
C PHE A 103 -10.52 -1.39 3.63
N GLY A 104 -11.06 -2.59 3.37
CA GLY A 104 -10.84 -3.34 2.15
C GLY A 104 -9.50 -4.08 2.10
N PHE A 105 -8.81 -4.33 3.20
CA PHE A 105 -7.64 -5.22 3.17
C PHE A 105 -8.07 -6.67 2.93
N LEU A 106 -7.25 -7.43 2.19
CA LEU A 106 -7.53 -8.82 1.81
C LEU A 106 -6.73 -9.78 2.68
N TYR A 107 -7.38 -10.85 3.15
CA TYR A 107 -6.76 -11.90 3.95
C TYR A 107 -6.79 -13.23 3.20
N GLU A 108 -5.74 -14.03 3.41
CA GLU A 108 -5.70 -15.44 3.02
C GLU A 108 -5.96 -16.33 4.23
N GLN A 109 -6.34 -17.58 3.94
CA GLN A 109 -6.45 -18.65 4.93
C GLN A 109 -5.17 -19.49 4.91
N GLU A 110 -4.58 -19.75 6.06
CA GLU A 110 -3.44 -20.65 6.29
C GLU A 110 -3.90 -21.74 7.28
N ASP A 111 -3.84 -23.02 6.86
CA ASP A 111 -4.30 -24.17 7.66
C ASP A 111 -5.73 -24.04 8.21
N GLY A 112 -6.64 -23.45 7.41
CA GLY A 112 -8.04 -23.25 7.76
C GLY A 112 -8.29 -22.11 8.76
N LYS A 113 -7.29 -21.25 8.99
CA LYS A 113 -7.41 -20.04 9.81
C LYS A 113 -6.96 -18.81 9.02
N GLN A 114 -7.62 -17.69 9.26
CA GLN A 114 -7.21 -16.43 8.66
C GLN A 114 -5.80 -16.09 9.14
N ARG A 115 -4.92 -15.64 8.23
CA ARG A 115 -3.61 -15.13 8.64
C ARG A 115 -3.78 -13.88 9.50
N ASP A 116 -2.83 -13.64 10.41
CA ASP A 116 -2.88 -12.48 11.30
C ASP A 116 -2.76 -11.15 10.55
N LEU A 117 -2.03 -11.13 9.44
CA LEU A 117 -1.79 -9.94 8.62
C LEU A 117 -2.42 -10.09 7.23
N PRO A 118 -3.02 -9.03 6.69
CA PRO A 118 -3.56 -9.07 5.33
C PRO A 118 -2.44 -9.07 4.30
N ILE A 119 -2.77 -9.52 3.09
CA ILE A 119 -1.93 -9.32 1.89
C ILE A 119 -1.61 -7.83 1.77
N GLY A 120 -0.35 -7.52 1.49
CA GLY A 120 0.11 -6.14 1.40
C GLY A 120 0.78 -5.63 2.66
N ILE A 121 0.74 -6.38 3.77
CA ILE A 121 1.34 -5.99 5.04
C ILE A 121 2.53 -6.88 5.36
N SER A 122 3.70 -6.24 5.46
CA SER A 122 4.94 -6.88 5.88
C SER A 122 5.23 -6.62 7.35
N LYS A 123 6.11 -7.43 7.91
CA LYS A 123 6.52 -7.37 9.32
C LYS A 123 8.05 -7.33 9.43
N ARG A 124 8.56 -6.36 10.18
CA ARG A 124 10.00 -6.18 10.46
C ARG A 124 10.19 -5.94 11.96
N ASN A 125 11.22 -6.55 12.53
CA ASN A 125 11.67 -6.21 13.87
C ASN A 125 12.58 -4.98 13.79
N VAL A 126 12.18 -3.88 14.43
CA VAL A 126 12.93 -2.62 14.47
C VAL A 126 13.24 -2.31 15.92
N HIS A 127 14.52 -2.40 16.28
CA HIS A 127 15.00 -2.17 17.64
C HIS A 127 14.28 -3.00 18.72
N GLY A 128 13.95 -4.27 18.40
CA GLY A 128 13.28 -5.23 19.28
C GLY A 128 11.78 -5.09 19.33
N VAL A 129 11.20 -4.21 18.51
CA VAL A 129 9.75 -4.04 18.37
C VAL A 129 9.35 -4.52 17.01
N ASP A 130 8.40 -5.45 16.95
CA ASP A 130 7.79 -5.83 15.69
C ASP A 130 6.91 -4.69 15.18
N VAL A 131 7.16 -4.26 13.95
CA VAL A 131 6.46 -3.18 13.26
C VAL A 131 5.91 -3.72 11.94
N VAL A 132 4.72 -3.27 11.57
CA VAL A 132 4.06 -3.66 10.32
C VAL A 132 3.72 -2.45 9.46
N TRP A 133 3.84 -2.62 8.15
CA TRP A 133 3.45 -1.59 7.18
C TRP A 133 3.26 -2.16 5.77
N PHE A 134 2.98 -1.28 4.83
CA PHE A 134 2.71 -1.60 3.44
C PHE A 134 3.92 -2.16 2.70
N ASN A 135 3.63 -3.12 1.83
CA ASN A 135 4.44 -3.46 0.66
C ASN A 135 3.62 -3.26 -0.63
N CYS A 136 4.19 -3.67 -1.78
CA CYS A 136 3.59 -3.47 -3.09
C CYS A 136 2.19 -4.09 -3.25
N ALA A 137 1.92 -5.22 -2.61
CA ALA A 137 0.69 -5.98 -2.81
C ALA A 137 -0.55 -5.27 -2.27
N VAL A 138 -0.40 -4.30 -1.35
CA VAL A 138 -1.55 -3.55 -0.83
C VAL A 138 -2.32 -2.83 -1.94
N CYS A 139 -1.62 -2.30 -2.94
CA CYS A 139 -2.21 -1.56 -4.07
C CYS A 139 -2.44 -2.45 -5.31
N HIS A 140 -1.74 -3.58 -5.40
CA HIS A 140 -1.65 -4.41 -6.60
C HIS A 140 -2.19 -5.83 -6.41
N VAL A 141 -3.18 -5.97 -5.53
CA VAL A 141 -3.96 -7.18 -5.36
C VAL A 141 -5.42 -6.78 -5.21
N GLY A 142 -6.28 -7.38 -6.03
CA GLY A 142 -7.71 -7.15 -5.98
C GLY A 142 -8.47 -8.45 -6.03
N THR A 143 -9.79 -8.34 -6.15
CA THR A 143 -10.67 -9.50 -6.19
C THR A 143 -11.66 -9.44 -7.35
N TRP A 144 -12.10 -10.61 -7.79
CA TRP A 144 -13.27 -10.73 -8.67
C TRP A 144 -14.18 -11.89 -8.26
N GLN A 145 -15.44 -11.80 -8.69
CA GLN A 145 -16.48 -12.82 -8.54
C GLN A 145 -17.28 -12.92 -9.85
N SER A 146 -17.62 -14.13 -10.26
CA SER A 146 -18.49 -14.36 -11.44
C SER A 146 -19.93 -13.92 -11.18
N THR A 147 -20.37 -14.00 -9.93
CA THR A 147 -21.73 -13.66 -9.47
C THR A 147 -21.66 -13.09 -8.07
N ALA A 148 -22.67 -12.33 -7.64
CA ALA A 148 -22.71 -11.71 -6.30
C ALA A 148 -22.59 -12.70 -5.13
N ASP A 149 -23.06 -13.94 -5.31
CA ASP A 149 -22.98 -15.02 -4.31
C ASP A 149 -21.85 -16.04 -4.62
N GLY A 150 -20.95 -15.70 -5.56
CA GLY A 150 -19.88 -16.59 -6.02
C GLY A 150 -18.70 -16.64 -5.06
N PRO A 151 -17.72 -17.54 -5.30
CA PRO A 151 -16.45 -17.46 -4.61
C PRO A 151 -15.68 -16.20 -5.02
N LYS A 152 -15.06 -15.56 -4.04
CA LYS A 152 -14.13 -14.44 -4.22
C LYS A 152 -12.75 -14.96 -4.58
N GLU A 153 -12.30 -14.60 -5.78
CA GLU A 153 -10.98 -14.94 -6.28
C GLU A 153 -10.01 -13.77 -6.06
N ILE A 154 -8.86 -14.04 -5.44
CA ILE A 154 -7.79 -13.05 -5.24
C ILE A 154 -6.87 -13.10 -6.46
N VAL A 155 -6.63 -11.95 -7.09
CA VAL A 155 -5.73 -11.86 -8.25
C VAL A 155 -4.56 -10.97 -7.91
N LEU A 156 -3.36 -11.54 -7.96
CA LEU A 156 -2.13 -10.79 -7.80
C LEU A 156 -1.86 -9.98 -9.06
N GLY A 157 -1.30 -8.78 -8.93
CA GLY A 157 -0.88 -7.93 -10.04
C GLY A 157 -1.99 -7.09 -10.68
N MET A 158 -3.26 -7.33 -10.35
CA MET A 158 -4.36 -6.45 -10.75
C MET A 158 -4.37 -5.17 -9.89
N PRO A 159 -4.93 -4.06 -10.38
CA PRO A 159 -5.30 -2.92 -9.54
C PRO A 159 -6.20 -3.37 -8.38
N SER A 160 -5.88 -3.01 -7.15
CA SER A 160 -6.82 -3.22 -6.04
C SER A 160 -8.13 -2.47 -6.33
N ASN A 161 -9.26 -3.17 -6.39
CA ASN A 161 -10.60 -2.57 -6.49
C ASN A 161 -11.30 -2.40 -5.12
N ASN A 162 -10.72 -2.94 -4.06
CA ASN A 162 -11.30 -3.04 -2.71
C ASN A 162 -10.69 -2.05 -1.71
N LEU A 163 -9.39 -1.75 -1.79
CA LEU A 163 -8.67 -0.95 -0.80
C LEU A 163 -9.21 0.47 -0.71
N GLN A 164 -9.69 0.85 0.47
CA GLN A 164 -10.12 2.21 0.82
C GLN A 164 -8.96 2.99 1.45
N LEU A 165 -7.90 3.22 0.68
CA LEU A 165 -6.63 3.76 1.20
C LEU A 165 -6.79 5.14 1.86
N HIS A 166 -7.57 6.04 1.24
CA HIS A 166 -7.85 7.37 1.79
C HIS A 166 -8.44 7.26 3.21
N ARG A 167 -9.50 6.48 3.36
CA ARG A 167 -10.19 6.26 4.64
C ARG A 167 -9.27 5.63 5.68
N PHE A 168 -8.43 4.69 5.26
CA PHE A 168 -7.45 4.08 6.15
C PHE A 168 -6.42 5.10 6.63
N ILE A 169 -5.89 5.95 5.74
CA ILE A 169 -4.96 7.02 6.11
C ILE A 169 -5.62 8.00 7.07
N GLU A 170 -6.83 8.47 6.79
CA GLU A 170 -7.58 9.36 7.71
C GLU A 170 -7.72 8.73 9.10
N PHE A 171 -8.07 7.44 9.17
CA PHE A 171 -8.15 6.72 10.44
C PHE A 171 -6.79 6.69 11.16
N VAL A 172 -5.70 6.33 10.48
CA VAL A 172 -4.37 6.31 11.09
C VAL A 172 -3.95 7.70 11.57
N LEU A 173 -4.23 8.76 10.80
CA LEU A 173 -3.93 10.13 11.20
C LEU A 173 -4.79 10.60 12.39
N SER A 174 -6.04 10.13 12.51
CA SER A 174 -6.88 10.47 13.66
C SER A 174 -6.37 9.90 14.98
N LEU A 175 -5.56 8.83 14.93
CA LEU A 175 -4.96 8.21 16.11
C LEU A 175 -4.00 9.14 16.87
N ALA A 176 -3.38 10.10 16.19
CA ALA A 176 -2.33 10.97 16.76
C ALA A 176 -2.75 11.66 18.08
N ALA A 177 -4.01 12.13 18.13
CA ALA A 177 -4.56 12.88 19.26
C ALA A 177 -5.55 12.07 20.11
N ASP A 178 -5.83 10.81 19.76
CA ASP A 178 -6.89 10.05 20.44
C ASP A 178 -6.47 9.59 21.85
N GLU A 179 -7.39 9.72 22.82
CA GLU A 179 -7.19 9.33 24.21
C GLU A 179 -7.21 7.81 24.42
N LYS A 180 -7.79 7.04 23.51
CA LYS A 180 -7.80 5.57 23.55
C LYS A 180 -6.40 4.98 23.37
N LEU A 181 -5.48 5.73 22.75
CA LEU A 181 -4.06 5.38 22.67
C LEU A 181 -3.23 5.84 23.86
N GLN A 182 -3.85 6.26 24.98
CA GLN A 182 -3.11 6.43 26.22
C GLN A 182 -2.59 5.06 26.73
N PRO A 183 -1.39 5.00 27.34
CA PRO A 183 -0.78 3.73 27.73
C PRO A 183 -1.68 2.81 28.55
N SER A 184 -2.45 3.33 29.52
CA SER A 184 -3.36 2.51 30.33
C SER A 184 -4.42 1.81 29.49
N ARG A 185 -5.18 2.56 28.68
CA ARG A 185 -6.26 2.00 27.84
C ARG A 185 -5.73 1.07 26.76
N LEU A 186 -4.61 1.43 26.14
CA LEU A 186 -3.99 0.60 25.11
C LEU A 186 -3.47 -0.71 25.69
N PHE A 187 -2.73 -0.67 26.81
CA PHE A 187 -2.17 -1.88 27.40
C PHE A 187 -3.25 -2.81 27.94
N ASP A 188 -4.30 -2.26 28.56
CA ASP A 188 -5.48 -3.03 28.96
C ASP A 188 -6.07 -3.73 27.73
N ALA A 189 -6.30 -3.00 26.62
CA ALA A 189 -6.83 -3.58 25.39
C ALA A 189 -5.90 -4.60 24.72
N MET A 190 -4.58 -4.42 24.83
CA MET A 190 -3.59 -5.36 24.33
C MET A 190 -3.60 -6.68 25.10
N ASP A 191 -3.65 -6.63 26.44
CA ASP A 191 -3.81 -7.83 27.28
C ASP A 191 -5.09 -8.58 26.88
N ASP A 192 -6.17 -7.82 26.74
CA ASP A 192 -7.50 -8.28 26.35
C ASP A 192 -7.58 -8.87 24.93
N ALA A 193 -6.62 -8.54 24.06
CA ALA A 193 -6.48 -9.05 22.70
C ALA A 193 -5.43 -10.19 22.60
N GLY A 194 -4.80 -10.56 23.71
CA GLY A 194 -3.75 -11.60 23.74
C GLY A 194 -2.35 -11.11 23.38
N TYR A 195 -2.14 -9.79 23.30
CA TYR A 195 -0.88 -9.13 22.95
C TYR A 195 -0.24 -8.40 24.14
N GLY A 196 -0.49 -8.89 25.34
CA GLY A 196 -0.01 -8.29 26.58
C GLY A 196 1.49 -8.05 26.66
N LEU A 197 1.88 -7.13 27.55
CA LEU A 197 3.27 -6.74 27.78
C LEU A 197 3.80 -7.32 29.10
N GLY A 198 5.01 -7.88 29.07
CA GLY A 198 5.71 -8.25 30.30
C GLY A 198 6.16 -7.00 31.09
N PRO A 199 6.47 -7.10 32.41
CA PRO A 199 6.74 -5.92 33.25
C PRO A 199 7.86 -4.98 32.76
N ILE A 200 8.94 -5.56 32.22
CA ILE A 200 10.06 -4.78 31.65
C ILE A 200 9.66 -4.18 30.29
N GLU A 201 8.93 -4.96 29.49
CA GLU A 201 8.43 -4.53 28.18
C GLU A 201 7.46 -3.36 28.33
N THR A 202 6.57 -3.38 29.35
CA THR A 202 5.67 -2.27 29.68
C THR A 202 6.42 -0.96 29.88
N LEU A 203 7.55 -0.99 30.61
CA LEU A 203 8.38 0.22 30.82
C LEU A 203 8.97 0.72 29.51
N VAL A 204 9.51 -0.17 28.68
CA VAL A 204 10.05 0.20 27.37
C VAL A 204 8.94 0.78 26.48
N TRP A 205 7.78 0.15 26.43
CA TRP A 205 6.66 0.64 25.64
C TRP A 205 6.16 2.00 26.11
N GLN A 206 6.00 2.18 27.42
CA GLN A 206 5.51 3.42 28.00
C GLN A 206 6.47 4.60 27.77
N PHE A 207 7.79 4.38 27.87
CA PHE A 207 8.77 5.47 27.84
C PHE A 207 9.53 5.61 26.52
N VAL A 208 9.48 4.61 25.63
CA VAL A 208 10.30 4.57 24.41
C VAL A 208 9.43 4.40 23.15
N VAL A 209 8.58 3.36 23.10
CA VAL A 209 7.81 3.01 21.89
C VAL A 209 6.64 3.96 21.67
N MET A 210 5.79 4.12 22.70
CA MET A 210 4.58 4.94 22.61
C MET A 210 4.90 6.42 22.33
N PRO A 211 5.86 7.07 23.00
CA PRO A 211 6.20 8.45 22.69
C PRO A 211 6.66 8.64 21.24
N ARG A 212 7.54 7.75 20.74
CA ARG A 212 8.01 7.81 19.33
C ARG A 212 6.88 7.60 18.34
N MET A 213 6.03 6.61 18.57
CA MET A 213 4.88 6.35 17.71
C MET A 213 3.95 7.57 17.67
N ARG A 214 3.62 8.14 18.84
CA ARG A 214 2.73 9.32 18.91
C ARG A 214 3.35 10.55 18.25
N GLU A 215 4.65 10.80 18.47
CA GLU A 215 5.37 11.90 17.82
C GLU A 215 5.36 11.75 16.29
N GLY A 216 5.64 10.54 15.78
CA GLY A 216 5.60 10.24 14.36
C GLY A 216 4.20 10.39 13.74
N LEU A 217 3.14 9.99 14.46
CA LEU A 217 1.75 10.17 14.03
C LEU A 217 1.36 11.65 14.00
N ILE A 218 1.73 12.44 15.01
CA ILE A 218 1.46 13.89 15.07
C ILE A 218 2.16 14.61 13.93
N ALA A 219 3.44 14.29 13.68
CA ALA A 219 4.18 14.86 12.56
C ALA A 219 3.46 14.58 11.23
N ARG A 220 3.13 13.30 10.95
CA ARG A 220 2.41 12.91 9.73
C ARG A 220 1.04 13.58 9.61
N GLN A 221 0.28 13.65 10.71
CA GLN A 221 -1.01 14.34 10.73
C GLN A 221 -0.86 15.81 10.34
N SER A 222 0.16 16.50 10.88
CA SER A 222 0.39 17.93 10.60
C SER A 222 0.74 18.22 9.13
N HIS A 223 1.36 17.27 8.43
CA HIS A 223 1.73 17.41 7.02
C HIS A 223 0.63 16.94 6.06
N LEU A 224 0.00 15.80 6.35
CA LEU A 224 -0.92 15.13 5.40
C LEU A 224 -2.37 15.55 5.56
N ALA A 225 -2.87 15.78 6.78
CA ALA A 225 -4.29 16.08 6.99
C ALA A 225 -4.76 17.32 6.22
N PRO A 226 -4.02 18.46 6.19
CA PRO A 226 -4.44 19.63 5.42
C PRO A 226 -4.59 19.37 3.92
N LEU A 227 -3.78 18.46 3.37
CA LEU A 227 -3.87 18.06 1.96
C LEU A 227 -5.11 17.20 1.71
N LEU A 228 -5.37 16.22 2.58
CA LEU A 228 -6.54 15.34 2.43
C LEU A 228 -7.85 16.12 2.57
N ASP A 229 -7.91 17.10 3.49
CA ASP A 229 -9.09 17.95 3.73
C ASP A 229 -9.55 18.75 2.49
N VAL A 230 -8.64 19.03 1.55
CA VAL A 230 -8.95 19.80 0.33
C VAL A 230 -9.17 18.92 -0.90
N GLN A 231 -8.98 17.61 -0.77
CA GLN A 231 -9.17 16.65 -1.84
C GLN A 231 -10.55 16.00 -1.76
N PRO A 232 -11.19 15.68 -2.89
CA PRO A 232 -12.29 14.75 -2.89
C PRO A 232 -11.85 13.40 -2.31
N ALA A 233 -12.75 12.74 -1.57
CA ALA A 233 -12.51 11.37 -1.12
C ALA A 233 -12.13 10.48 -2.32
N TRP A 234 -11.03 9.73 -2.20
CA TRP A 234 -10.48 9.02 -3.36
C TRP A 234 -11.38 7.88 -3.82
N GLY A 235 -12.02 7.20 -2.87
CA GLY A 235 -12.76 5.96 -3.10
C GLY A 235 -11.87 4.72 -3.18
N PRO A 236 -12.47 3.53 -3.34
CA PRO A 236 -11.74 2.28 -3.49
C PRO A 236 -10.83 2.29 -4.73
N GLY A 237 -9.61 1.74 -4.56
CA GLY A 237 -8.66 1.50 -5.65
C GLY A 237 -7.90 2.72 -6.17
N ARG A 238 -7.94 3.83 -5.43
CA ARG A 238 -7.33 5.10 -5.83
C ARG A 238 -6.37 5.66 -4.81
N VAL A 239 -5.40 6.43 -5.31
CA VAL A 239 -4.37 7.10 -4.50
C VAL A 239 -3.96 8.43 -5.15
N ASP A 240 -3.62 9.43 -4.34
CA ASP A 240 -2.82 10.56 -4.83
C ASP A 240 -1.34 10.16 -4.91
N THR A 241 -0.80 10.12 -6.12
CA THR A 241 0.50 9.52 -6.37
C THR A 241 1.69 10.36 -5.91
N PHE A 242 1.53 11.68 -5.76
CA PHE A 242 2.68 12.57 -5.54
C PHE A 242 2.51 13.54 -4.39
N ASN A 243 1.31 14.06 -4.14
CA ASN A 243 1.16 15.11 -3.15
C ASN A 243 1.43 14.64 -1.71
N PRO A 244 1.01 13.42 -1.28
CA PRO A 244 1.43 12.88 0.02
C PRO A 244 2.95 12.82 0.17
N TYR A 245 3.65 12.46 -0.90
CA TYR A 245 5.10 12.39 -0.93
C TYR A 245 5.76 13.79 -0.93
N LYS A 246 5.23 14.75 -1.69
CA LYS A 246 5.66 16.16 -1.66
C LYS A 246 5.62 16.73 -0.25
N VAL A 247 4.49 16.56 0.45
CA VAL A 247 4.29 17.19 1.77
C VAL A 247 4.86 16.39 2.93
N GLY A 248 4.97 15.07 2.78
CA GLY A 248 5.47 14.17 3.82
C GLY A 248 6.99 13.96 3.78
N ASN A 249 7.59 13.88 2.59
CA ASN A 249 8.99 13.49 2.42
C ASN A 249 9.88 14.61 1.89
N MET A 250 9.33 15.58 1.16
CA MET A 250 10.11 16.65 0.52
C MET A 250 9.97 18.01 1.21
N GLY A 251 9.36 18.03 2.40
CA GLY A 251 9.25 19.25 3.21
C GLY A 251 8.35 20.34 2.63
N LEU A 252 7.55 20.05 1.59
CA LEU A 252 6.56 21.00 1.09
C LEU A 252 5.37 21.06 2.04
N HIS A 253 4.70 22.20 2.06
CA HIS A 253 3.43 22.39 2.75
C HIS A 253 2.31 22.63 1.73
N LEU A 254 1.06 22.46 2.15
CA LEU A 254 -0.11 22.74 1.29
C LEU A 254 -0.06 24.15 0.68
N ALA A 255 0.50 25.12 1.41
CA ALA A 255 0.65 26.51 0.95
C ALA A 255 1.64 26.66 -0.22
N ASP A 256 2.59 25.73 -0.37
CA ASP A 256 3.56 25.72 -1.46
C ASP A 256 2.97 25.12 -2.76
N LEU A 257 1.83 24.43 -2.65
CA LEU A 257 1.14 23.82 -3.80
C LEU A 257 0.11 24.79 -4.40
N THR A 258 0.18 24.97 -5.72
CA THR A 258 -0.87 25.65 -6.49
C THR A 258 -2.21 24.91 -6.39
N GLN A 259 -3.31 25.54 -6.77
CA GLN A 259 -4.63 24.92 -6.65
C GLN A 259 -4.75 23.68 -7.54
N GLU A 260 -4.18 23.74 -8.74
CA GLU A 260 -4.16 22.68 -9.74
C GLU A 260 -3.29 21.49 -9.30
N GLU A 261 -2.24 21.75 -8.53
CA GLU A 261 -1.33 20.70 -8.06
C GLU A 261 -1.93 19.80 -6.98
N ARG A 262 -2.91 20.31 -6.22
CA ARG A 262 -3.41 19.67 -5.00
C ARG A 262 -4.18 18.37 -5.23
N ILE A 263 -4.43 17.98 -6.47
CA ILE A 263 -5.19 16.77 -6.80
C ILE A 263 -4.39 15.93 -7.78
N GLY A 264 -3.79 14.85 -7.27
CA GLY A 264 -3.06 13.85 -8.06
C GLY A 264 -3.72 12.47 -8.05
N THR A 265 -5.01 12.39 -7.69
CA THR A 265 -5.69 11.11 -7.43
C THR A 265 -5.93 10.30 -8.71
N THR A 266 -5.42 9.08 -8.73
CA THR A 266 -5.57 8.13 -9.84
C THR A 266 -5.90 6.73 -9.39
N ASP A 267 -6.36 5.92 -10.33
CA ASP A 267 -6.54 4.48 -10.14
C ASP A 267 -5.18 3.78 -10.06
N PHE A 268 -5.11 2.68 -9.30
CA PHE A 268 -3.90 1.86 -9.30
C PHE A 268 -3.66 1.26 -10.69
N PRO A 269 -2.43 1.27 -11.23
CA PRO A 269 -2.14 0.56 -12.46
C PRO A 269 -1.98 -0.94 -12.20
N SER A 270 -2.23 -1.76 -13.22
CA SER A 270 -1.86 -3.17 -13.20
C SER A 270 -0.34 -3.34 -13.32
N ILE A 271 0.21 -4.39 -12.74
CA ILE A 271 1.66 -4.69 -12.77
C ILE A 271 1.98 -6.00 -13.47
N PHE A 272 1.08 -6.48 -14.35
CA PHE A 272 1.35 -7.64 -15.21
C PHE A 272 2.39 -7.33 -16.29
N LEU A 273 3.15 -8.34 -16.69
CA LEU A 273 4.04 -8.33 -17.86
C LEU A 273 4.89 -7.05 -17.93
N GLN A 274 5.71 -6.82 -16.91
CA GLN A 274 6.49 -5.58 -16.82
C GLN A 274 7.69 -5.57 -17.76
N GLY A 275 8.23 -6.74 -18.14
CA GLY A 275 9.46 -6.85 -18.93
C GLY A 275 9.40 -6.08 -20.26
N PRO A 276 8.35 -6.26 -21.08
CA PRO A 276 8.18 -5.52 -22.33
C PRO A 276 7.99 -4.00 -22.19
N ARG A 277 7.76 -3.49 -20.97
CA ARG A 277 7.49 -2.07 -20.71
C ARG A 277 8.75 -1.24 -20.47
N GLU A 278 9.92 -1.86 -20.38
CA GLU A 278 11.18 -1.13 -20.21
C GLU A 278 11.40 -0.16 -21.39
N GLY A 279 11.72 1.10 -21.08
CA GLY A 279 11.91 2.15 -22.08
C GLY A 279 10.61 2.80 -22.60
N MET A 280 9.42 2.31 -22.22
CA MET A 280 8.16 3.03 -22.43
C MET A 280 8.05 4.20 -21.47
N HIS A 281 7.17 5.16 -21.76
CA HIS A 281 6.72 6.14 -20.77
C HIS A 281 5.80 5.45 -19.73
N LEU A 282 6.27 5.41 -18.49
CA LEU A 282 5.67 4.76 -17.32
C LEU A 282 4.96 5.77 -16.42
N HIS A 283 4.15 5.26 -15.48
CA HIS A 283 3.10 6.01 -14.79
C HIS A 283 2.03 6.54 -15.75
N TRP A 284 0.89 6.96 -15.20
CA TRP A 284 -0.22 7.46 -16.01
C TRP A 284 0.20 8.63 -16.90
N ASP A 285 0.97 9.57 -16.37
CA ASP A 285 1.47 10.76 -17.08
C ASP A 285 2.74 10.50 -17.90
N GLY A 286 3.27 9.27 -17.94
CA GLY A 286 4.44 8.96 -18.75
C GLY A 286 5.74 9.61 -18.27
N ASN A 287 5.82 9.95 -16.99
CA ASN A 287 6.88 10.80 -16.47
C ASN A 287 8.20 10.10 -16.17
N ASN A 288 8.34 8.80 -16.44
CA ASN A 288 9.58 8.05 -16.23
C ASN A 288 9.71 6.94 -17.28
N THR A 289 10.92 6.59 -17.72
CA THR A 289 11.15 5.52 -18.72
C THR A 289 11.92 4.30 -18.21
N SER A 290 12.24 4.25 -16.92
CA SER A 290 12.97 3.17 -16.26
C SER A 290 12.06 2.40 -15.30
N LEU A 291 11.93 1.08 -15.47
CA LEU A 291 11.18 0.27 -14.52
C LEU A 291 11.80 0.31 -13.12
N ALA A 292 13.13 0.36 -13.02
CA ALA A 292 13.83 0.41 -11.74
C ALA A 292 13.51 1.70 -10.96
N GLU A 293 13.61 2.86 -11.61
CA GLU A 293 13.27 4.15 -10.96
C GLU A 293 11.78 4.22 -10.62
N ARG A 294 10.92 3.75 -11.52
CA ARG A 294 9.47 3.68 -11.26
C ARG A 294 9.15 2.79 -10.06
N ASN A 295 9.81 1.64 -9.90
CA ASN A 295 9.64 0.77 -8.73
C ASN A 295 9.99 1.47 -7.43
N LEU A 296 11.15 2.14 -7.40
CA LEU A 296 11.60 2.88 -6.23
C LEU A 296 10.66 4.05 -5.92
N SER A 297 10.21 4.78 -6.95
CA SER A 297 9.24 5.87 -6.78
C SER A 297 7.90 5.38 -6.24
N ALA A 298 7.42 4.21 -6.66
CA ALA A 298 6.21 3.60 -6.11
C ALA A 298 6.41 3.16 -4.65
N ALA A 299 7.60 2.62 -4.32
CA ALA A 299 7.94 2.22 -2.95
C ALA A 299 7.96 3.41 -1.98
N LEU A 300 8.43 4.59 -2.41
CA LEU A 300 8.33 5.83 -1.64
C LEU A 300 6.88 6.15 -1.27
N GLY A 301 5.95 5.97 -2.22
CA GLY A 301 4.50 6.12 -1.98
C GLY A 301 3.93 5.11 -0.97
N ALA A 302 4.55 3.95 -0.82
CA ALA A 302 4.21 2.96 0.21
C ALA A 302 4.82 3.28 1.60
N GLY A 303 5.66 4.31 1.69
CA GLY A 303 6.25 4.79 2.94
C GLY A 303 7.73 4.46 3.15
N VAL A 304 8.42 3.97 2.12
CA VAL A 304 9.89 3.79 2.10
C VAL A 304 10.60 5.16 2.05
N THR A 305 11.82 5.24 2.58
CA THR A 305 12.73 6.38 2.35
C THR A 305 14.04 5.92 1.69
N PRO A 306 14.86 6.84 1.15
CA PRO A 306 16.18 6.50 0.62
C PRO A 306 17.11 5.77 1.61
N GLU A 307 16.89 5.93 2.90
CA GLU A 307 17.67 5.30 3.97
C GLU A 307 17.15 3.90 4.33
N THR A 308 15.84 3.68 4.23
CA THR A 308 15.22 2.43 4.70
C THR A 308 14.94 1.41 3.60
N VAL A 309 15.03 1.83 2.33
CA VAL A 309 14.70 1.00 1.17
C VAL A 309 15.45 -0.33 1.12
N ASP A 310 14.70 -1.40 0.87
CA ASP A 310 15.25 -2.71 0.60
C ASP A 310 15.31 -2.94 -0.92
N HIS A 311 16.44 -2.56 -1.53
CA HIS A 311 16.64 -2.64 -2.98
C HIS A 311 16.57 -4.09 -3.48
N GLU A 312 17.18 -5.04 -2.76
CA GLU A 312 17.20 -6.45 -3.16
C GLU A 312 15.79 -7.06 -3.13
N ALA A 313 14.99 -6.74 -2.11
CA ALA A 313 13.60 -7.18 -2.03
C ALA A 313 12.76 -6.63 -3.19
N ILE A 314 12.89 -5.33 -3.50
CA ILE A 314 12.17 -4.69 -4.59
C ILE A 314 12.58 -5.29 -5.95
N GLU A 315 13.88 -5.46 -6.19
CA GLU A 315 14.40 -6.06 -7.43
C GLU A 315 13.89 -7.48 -7.65
N ARG A 316 13.80 -8.27 -6.57
CA ARG A 316 13.27 -9.62 -6.65
C ARG A 316 11.79 -9.68 -7.07
N VAL A 317 10.96 -8.79 -6.54
CA VAL A 317 9.56 -8.66 -6.98
C VAL A 317 9.53 -8.19 -8.44
N ALA A 318 10.35 -7.20 -8.80
CA ALA A 318 10.43 -6.69 -10.17
C ALA A 318 10.79 -7.79 -11.19
N ASP A 319 11.74 -8.66 -10.85
CA ASP A 319 12.15 -9.79 -11.69
C ASP A 319 11.03 -10.79 -11.94
N TRP A 320 10.25 -11.12 -10.92
CA TRP A 320 9.06 -11.96 -11.07
C TRP A 320 8.01 -11.30 -11.98
N LEU A 321 7.73 -10.01 -11.77
CA LEU A 321 6.75 -9.26 -12.55
C LEU A 321 7.12 -9.10 -14.03
N LYS A 322 8.39 -9.29 -14.42
CA LYS A 322 8.80 -9.22 -15.84
C LYS A 322 7.99 -10.16 -16.73
N THR A 323 7.60 -11.32 -16.20
CA THR A 323 6.93 -12.39 -16.97
C THR A 323 5.58 -12.80 -16.40
N PHE A 324 5.17 -12.23 -15.26
CA PHE A 324 3.92 -12.57 -14.61
C PHE A 324 2.70 -12.11 -15.43
N LYS A 325 1.92 -13.06 -15.92
CA LYS A 325 0.76 -12.84 -16.80
C LYS A 325 -0.53 -12.63 -16.01
N PRO A 326 -1.49 -11.86 -16.53
CA PRO A 326 -2.85 -11.86 -16.00
C PRO A 326 -3.51 -13.24 -16.24
N PRO A 327 -4.50 -13.63 -15.42
CA PRO A 327 -5.36 -14.76 -15.74
C PRO A 327 -6.17 -14.48 -17.02
N PRO A 328 -6.54 -15.53 -17.78
CA PRO A 328 -7.36 -15.36 -18.98
C PRO A 328 -8.74 -14.79 -18.63
N SER A 329 -9.30 -14.03 -19.56
CA SER A 329 -10.66 -13.49 -19.42
C SER A 329 -11.68 -14.62 -19.23
N PRO A 330 -12.59 -14.52 -18.23
CA PRO A 330 -13.66 -15.49 -18.03
C PRO A 330 -14.86 -15.26 -18.97
N HIS A 331 -14.87 -14.15 -19.73
CA HIS A 331 -16.01 -13.77 -20.55
C HIS A 331 -16.25 -14.75 -21.71
N VAL A 332 -17.51 -15.14 -21.90
CA VAL A 332 -17.93 -15.95 -23.05
C VAL A 332 -18.47 -15.03 -24.12
N VAL A 333 -17.71 -14.88 -25.21
CA VAL A 333 -18.03 -13.95 -26.31
C VAL A 333 -18.41 -14.69 -27.61
N ASP A 334 -19.23 -14.04 -28.44
CA ASP A 334 -19.47 -14.52 -29.82
C ASP A 334 -18.19 -14.38 -30.65
N ALA A 335 -17.63 -15.50 -31.08
CA ALA A 335 -16.36 -15.54 -31.82
C ALA A 335 -16.42 -14.79 -33.15
N ALA A 336 -17.56 -14.76 -33.84
CA ALA A 336 -17.72 -14.02 -35.09
C ALA A 336 -17.81 -12.51 -34.82
N ALA A 337 -18.47 -12.10 -33.72
CA ALA A 337 -18.47 -10.71 -33.27
C ALA A 337 -17.06 -10.25 -32.88
N ALA A 338 -16.35 -11.02 -32.06
CA ALA A 338 -14.98 -10.73 -31.66
C ALA A 338 -14.03 -10.65 -32.88
N ALA A 339 -14.21 -11.51 -33.89
CA ALA A 339 -13.41 -11.44 -35.12
C ALA A 339 -13.64 -10.15 -35.93
N ARG A 340 -14.88 -9.64 -35.99
CA ARG A 340 -15.20 -8.33 -36.59
C ARG A 340 -14.65 -7.19 -35.72
N GLY A 341 -14.81 -7.30 -34.41
CA GLY A 341 -14.27 -6.37 -33.41
C GLY A 341 -12.75 -6.24 -33.51
N LYS A 342 -12.03 -7.35 -33.73
CA LYS A 342 -10.58 -7.34 -33.94
C LYS A 342 -10.16 -6.50 -35.15
N GLN A 343 -10.95 -6.49 -36.22
CA GLN A 343 -10.67 -5.66 -37.40
C GLN A 343 -10.86 -4.18 -37.10
N ILE A 344 -11.92 -3.81 -36.36
CA ILE A 344 -12.17 -2.44 -35.91
C ILE A 344 -11.07 -1.98 -34.95
N TYR A 345 -10.71 -2.83 -33.97
CA TYR A 345 -9.65 -2.54 -33.01
C TYR A 345 -8.30 -2.30 -33.70
N ALA A 346 -8.00 -3.05 -34.76
CA ALA A 346 -6.76 -2.87 -35.51
C ALA A 346 -6.62 -1.47 -36.12
N SER A 347 -7.73 -0.84 -36.55
CA SER A 347 -7.72 0.53 -37.09
C SER A 347 -7.85 1.61 -36.03
N GLU A 348 -8.59 1.36 -34.95
CA GLU A 348 -8.95 2.38 -33.97
C GLU A 348 -8.04 2.41 -32.72
N CYS A 349 -7.43 1.28 -32.36
CA CYS A 349 -6.85 1.10 -31.01
C CYS A 349 -5.42 0.55 -31.01
N ALA A 350 -5.11 -0.40 -31.91
CA ALA A 350 -3.87 -1.18 -31.83
C ALA A 350 -2.59 -0.33 -31.91
N ALA A 351 -2.62 0.80 -32.62
CA ALA A 351 -1.46 1.69 -32.74
C ALA A 351 -1.00 2.25 -31.39
N CYS A 352 -1.92 2.53 -30.46
CA CYS A 352 -1.62 3.08 -29.14
C CYS A 352 -1.50 1.98 -28.08
N HIS A 353 -2.25 0.89 -28.22
CA HIS A 353 -2.41 -0.06 -27.12
C HIS A 353 -1.63 -1.37 -27.30
N GLY A 354 -1.27 -1.80 -28.51
CA GLY A 354 -0.96 -3.22 -28.74
C GLY A 354 -2.25 -4.02 -28.94
N PHE A 355 -2.20 -5.35 -28.96
CA PHE A 355 -3.39 -6.17 -29.25
C PHE A 355 -3.29 -7.60 -28.70
N GLU A 356 -4.45 -8.23 -28.45
CA GLU A 356 -4.53 -9.65 -28.07
C GLU A 356 -4.46 -10.57 -29.30
N ASP A 357 -3.64 -11.62 -29.21
CA ASP A 357 -3.46 -12.62 -30.25
C ASP A 357 -3.56 -14.03 -29.68
N GLY A 358 -4.79 -14.50 -29.49
CA GLY A 358 -5.08 -15.76 -28.81
C GLY A 358 -4.98 -15.58 -27.29
N GLU A 359 -4.00 -16.25 -26.66
CA GLU A 359 -3.68 -16.12 -25.23
C GLU A 359 -2.37 -15.33 -25.01
N THR A 360 -1.98 -14.52 -26.00
CA THR A 360 -0.74 -13.76 -25.99
C THR A 360 -0.99 -12.32 -26.37
N TYR A 361 -0.76 -11.44 -25.40
CA TYR A 361 -0.71 -10.00 -25.62
C TYR A 361 0.51 -9.58 -26.44
N ARG A 362 0.30 -8.83 -27.51
CA ARG A 362 1.35 -8.25 -28.36
C ARG A 362 1.60 -6.81 -27.98
N PHE A 363 2.81 -6.52 -27.49
CA PHE A 363 3.29 -5.18 -27.19
C PHE A 363 3.80 -4.48 -28.48
N GLU A 364 2.93 -4.39 -29.48
CA GLU A 364 3.25 -3.86 -30.81
C GLU A 364 2.28 -2.74 -31.19
N GLY A 365 2.79 -1.52 -31.33
CA GLY A 365 2.01 -0.36 -31.75
C GLY A 365 2.92 0.85 -31.93
N ALA A 366 2.68 1.65 -32.98
CA ALA A 366 3.54 2.78 -33.32
C ALA A 366 3.57 3.89 -32.24
N GLN A 367 2.57 3.94 -31.36
CA GLN A 367 2.41 4.90 -30.27
C GLN A 367 2.34 4.21 -28.90
N LEU A 368 2.62 2.90 -28.84
CA LEU A 368 2.59 2.14 -27.59
C LEU A 368 3.65 2.64 -26.63
N GLY A 369 3.23 2.92 -25.39
CA GLY A 369 4.10 3.47 -24.37
C GLY A 369 4.61 4.88 -24.68
N GLN A 370 4.01 5.59 -25.64
CA GLN A 370 4.26 7.00 -25.90
C GLN A 370 3.22 7.87 -25.20
N VAL A 371 3.51 9.15 -25.05
CA VAL A 371 2.59 10.13 -24.44
C VAL A 371 1.66 10.71 -25.51
N ASP A 372 0.34 10.59 -25.30
CA ASP A 372 -0.67 11.32 -26.08
C ASP A 372 -0.94 12.67 -25.40
N PRO A 373 -0.70 13.83 -26.07
CA PRO A 373 -0.85 15.14 -25.46
C PRO A 373 -2.24 15.39 -24.87
N ILE A 374 -2.31 16.12 -23.75
CA ILE A 374 -3.56 16.37 -23.02
C ILE A 374 -4.65 17.02 -23.89
N GLY A 375 -4.26 17.87 -24.84
CA GLY A 375 -5.19 18.53 -25.78
C GLY A 375 -5.81 17.58 -26.81
N SER A 376 -5.16 16.43 -27.07
CA SER A 376 -5.62 15.37 -27.95
C SER A 376 -6.47 14.36 -27.19
N ILE A 377 -5.90 13.76 -26.14
CA ILE A 377 -6.58 12.71 -25.35
C ILE A 377 -7.77 13.26 -24.55
N GLY A 378 -7.72 14.51 -24.09
CA GLY A 378 -8.86 15.24 -23.52
C GLY A 378 -9.45 14.69 -22.22
N THR A 379 -8.77 13.75 -21.55
CA THR A 379 -9.16 13.22 -20.24
C THR A 379 -8.90 14.24 -19.12
N ASP A 380 -9.33 13.96 -17.89
CA ASP A 380 -9.08 14.85 -16.74
C ASP A 380 -7.58 15.16 -16.59
N ARG A 381 -7.24 16.41 -16.27
CA ARG A 381 -5.87 16.93 -16.23
C ARG A 381 -5.23 16.97 -14.84
N ALA A 382 -5.99 16.74 -13.77
CA ALA A 382 -5.53 16.95 -12.41
C ALA A 382 -4.24 16.17 -12.10
N ARG A 383 -4.21 14.88 -12.48
CA ARG A 383 -3.02 14.04 -12.32
C ARG A 383 -1.80 14.60 -13.06
N LEU A 384 -1.98 15.07 -14.29
CA LEU A 384 -0.90 15.68 -15.07
C LEU A 384 -0.39 16.97 -14.44
N ASP A 385 -1.30 17.83 -13.97
CA ASP A 385 -0.96 19.13 -13.36
C ASP A 385 -0.32 18.97 -11.98
N SER A 386 -0.65 17.90 -11.24
CA SER A 386 -0.01 17.56 -9.97
C SER A 386 1.48 17.24 -10.11
N TYR A 387 1.95 16.83 -11.30
CA TYR A 387 3.37 16.61 -11.54
C TYR A 387 3.98 17.86 -12.19
N THR A 388 4.80 18.60 -11.45
CA THR A 388 5.40 19.86 -11.92
C THR A 388 6.88 19.72 -12.25
N GLU A 389 7.40 20.65 -13.05
CA GLU A 389 8.84 20.70 -13.30
C GLU A 389 9.64 20.94 -12.02
N ASN A 390 9.12 21.75 -11.09
CA ASN A 390 9.76 21.94 -9.78
C ASN A 390 9.87 20.62 -9.01
N PHE A 391 8.77 19.88 -8.91
CA PHE A 391 8.78 18.57 -8.24
C PHE A 391 9.72 17.58 -8.93
N ARG A 392 9.74 17.55 -10.26
CA ARG A 392 10.71 16.75 -11.02
C ARG A 392 12.16 17.09 -10.65
N GLN A 393 12.51 18.37 -10.60
CA GLN A 393 13.85 18.79 -10.22
C GLN A 393 14.23 18.28 -8.83
N MET A 394 13.33 18.46 -7.85
CA MET A 394 13.56 17.95 -6.49
C MET A 394 13.74 16.42 -6.49
N GLN A 395 12.90 15.68 -7.23
CA GLN A 395 13.05 14.22 -7.35
C GLN A 395 14.43 13.83 -7.91
N LEU A 396 14.94 14.53 -8.91
CA LEU A 396 16.24 14.22 -9.51
C LEU A 396 17.43 14.63 -8.62
N SER A 397 17.29 15.71 -7.84
CA SER A 397 18.38 16.25 -7.02
C SER A 397 18.46 15.67 -5.61
N GLU A 398 17.33 15.26 -5.02
CA GLU A 398 17.25 14.88 -3.61
C GLU A 398 17.09 13.37 -3.42
N LEU A 399 16.28 12.70 -4.24
CA LEU A 399 16.00 11.28 -4.04
C LEU A 399 17.20 10.40 -4.42
N PHE A 400 17.62 9.58 -3.45
CA PHE A 400 18.75 8.67 -3.59
C PHE A 400 20.05 9.39 -4.02
N ALA A 401 20.15 10.70 -3.75
CA ALA A 401 21.25 11.54 -4.18
C ALA A 401 22.61 10.99 -3.69
N GLY A 402 23.58 10.92 -4.60
CA GLY A 402 24.91 10.39 -4.28
C GLY A 402 24.99 8.87 -4.17
N THR A 403 23.91 8.14 -4.44
CA THR A 403 23.89 6.68 -4.52
C THR A 403 23.79 6.20 -5.98
N PRO A 404 24.05 4.90 -6.27
CA PRO A 404 23.80 4.33 -7.60
C PRO A 404 22.33 4.42 -8.06
N TYR A 405 21.39 4.58 -7.12
CA TYR A 405 19.95 4.59 -7.36
C TYR A 405 19.36 5.99 -7.56
N GLN A 406 20.21 7.03 -7.62
CA GLN A 406 19.77 8.40 -7.92
C GLN A 406 18.97 8.42 -9.23
N PHE A 407 17.79 9.04 -9.16
CA PHE A 407 16.87 9.16 -10.30
C PHE A 407 17.45 10.03 -11.42
N LYS A 408 17.24 9.59 -12.67
CA LYS A 408 17.78 10.20 -13.89
C LYS A 408 16.78 10.27 -15.03
N ASN A 409 15.73 9.45 -15.00
CA ASN A 409 14.82 9.26 -16.14
C ASN A 409 13.46 9.94 -15.96
N PHE A 410 13.29 10.74 -14.90
CA PHE A 410 12.08 11.52 -14.70
C PHE A 410 11.99 12.75 -15.63
N THR A 411 10.85 12.90 -16.31
CA THR A 411 10.53 13.98 -17.25
C THR A 411 9.14 14.54 -16.99
N LYS A 412 8.98 15.87 -17.01
CA LYS A 412 7.65 16.47 -17.08
C LYS A 412 7.13 16.37 -18.51
N THR A 413 6.03 15.66 -18.69
CA THR A 413 5.32 15.48 -19.96
C THR A 413 4.12 16.43 -20.07
N ASP A 414 3.47 16.41 -21.22
CA ASP A 414 2.30 17.22 -21.57
C ASP A 414 1.02 16.39 -21.79
N GLY A 415 0.99 15.12 -21.35
CA GLY A 415 -0.10 14.21 -21.64
C GLY A 415 -0.09 12.93 -20.81
N TYR A 416 -0.80 11.90 -21.29
CA TYR A 416 -0.88 10.59 -20.64
C TYR A 416 -0.27 9.50 -21.52
N ALA A 417 0.37 8.52 -20.89
CA ALA A 417 1.00 7.40 -21.58
C ALA A 417 -0.05 6.42 -22.13
N ASN A 418 0.16 5.98 -23.37
CA ASN A 418 -0.64 4.93 -24.00
C ASN A 418 -0.27 3.57 -23.41
N MET A 419 -1.13 3.07 -22.53
CA MET A 419 -0.86 1.84 -21.77
C MET A 419 -1.27 0.58 -22.55
N PRO A 420 -0.44 -0.49 -22.50
CA PRO A 420 -0.86 -1.85 -22.84
C PRO A 420 -2.13 -2.27 -22.09
N LEU A 421 -3.01 -3.06 -22.72
CA LEU A 421 -4.32 -3.50 -22.24
C LEU A 421 -4.37 -4.98 -21.77
N ASP A 422 -3.23 -5.60 -21.48
CA ASP A 422 -3.12 -6.99 -21.02
C ASP A 422 -3.95 -7.31 -19.75
N GLY A 423 -4.92 -8.22 -19.80
CA GLY A 423 -5.81 -8.47 -18.66
C GLY A 423 -6.78 -7.31 -18.43
N LEU A 424 -7.28 -6.70 -19.51
CA LEU A 424 -8.17 -5.54 -19.50
C LEU A 424 -9.41 -5.77 -18.64
N TRP A 425 -9.93 -6.99 -18.64
CA TRP A 425 -11.14 -7.38 -17.92
C TRP A 425 -11.05 -7.13 -16.40
N LEU A 426 -9.83 -7.12 -15.83
CA LEU A 426 -9.58 -6.89 -14.40
C LEU A 426 -9.40 -5.41 -14.01
N ARG A 427 -9.41 -4.50 -14.98
CA ARG A 427 -8.93 -3.11 -14.80
C ARG A 427 -10.05 -2.07 -14.81
N GLY A 428 -11.29 -2.50 -14.64
CA GLY A 428 -12.40 -1.57 -14.43
C GLY A 428 -12.33 -0.96 -13.02
N PRO A 429 -12.78 0.28 -12.81
CA PRO A 429 -13.20 1.26 -13.83
C PRO A 429 -12.06 1.82 -14.69
N TYR A 430 -12.40 2.35 -15.87
CA TYR A 430 -11.45 2.74 -16.91
C TYR A 430 -11.07 4.23 -16.88
N LEU A 431 -10.01 4.56 -17.65
CA LEU A 431 -9.21 5.80 -17.61
C LEU A 431 -8.29 5.89 -16.38
N HIS A 432 -7.31 6.79 -16.44
CA HIS A 432 -6.29 6.95 -15.39
C HIS A 432 -6.86 7.26 -13.99
N ASN A 433 -8.08 7.81 -13.92
CA ASN A 433 -8.76 8.16 -12.67
C ASN A 433 -9.95 7.23 -12.36
N GLY A 434 -10.20 6.20 -13.16
CA GLY A 434 -11.29 5.26 -12.96
C GLY A 434 -12.68 5.92 -13.03
N SER A 435 -12.86 6.89 -13.93
CA SER A 435 -14.07 7.71 -14.05
C SER A 435 -15.12 7.14 -14.99
N VAL A 436 -14.83 6.04 -15.69
CA VAL A 436 -15.76 5.36 -16.61
C VAL A 436 -15.96 3.91 -16.17
N PRO A 437 -17.16 3.51 -15.73
CA PRO A 437 -17.34 2.24 -15.01
C PRO A 437 -17.13 0.99 -15.88
N THR A 438 -17.52 1.03 -17.15
CA THR A 438 -17.52 -0.14 -18.04
C THR A 438 -16.86 0.14 -19.39
N LEU A 439 -16.42 -0.91 -20.09
CA LEU A 439 -15.89 -0.78 -21.47
C LEU A 439 -16.98 -0.26 -22.42
N ALA A 440 -18.22 -0.73 -22.24
CA ALA A 440 -19.36 -0.23 -23.00
C ALA A 440 -19.59 1.27 -22.81
N ASP A 441 -19.43 1.79 -21.58
CA ASP A 441 -19.51 3.22 -21.30
C ASP A 441 -18.35 4.01 -21.89
N LEU A 442 -17.14 3.42 -21.96
CA LEU A 442 -15.98 4.06 -22.59
C LEU A 442 -16.23 4.34 -24.09
N LEU A 443 -16.95 3.43 -24.76
CA LEU A 443 -17.37 3.56 -26.16
C LEU A 443 -18.55 4.54 -26.38
N LYS A 444 -19.09 5.17 -25.33
CA LYS A 444 -20.10 6.24 -25.47
C LYS A 444 -19.45 7.61 -25.59
N GLN A 445 -20.18 8.56 -26.18
CA GLN A 445 -19.76 9.97 -26.11
C GLN A 445 -19.70 10.41 -24.65
N PRO A 446 -18.78 11.30 -24.25
CA PRO A 446 -18.65 11.74 -22.86
C PRO A 446 -19.96 12.25 -22.23
N SER A 447 -20.82 12.89 -23.01
CA SER A 447 -22.13 13.38 -22.55
C SER A 447 -23.14 12.27 -22.19
N GLU A 448 -22.89 11.03 -22.63
CA GLU A 448 -23.73 9.86 -22.40
C GLU A 448 -23.15 8.91 -21.33
N ARG A 449 -21.93 9.21 -20.83
CA ARG A 449 -21.28 8.42 -19.78
C ARG A 449 -21.94 8.68 -18.42
N PRO A 450 -22.00 7.67 -17.52
CA PRO A 450 -22.53 7.86 -16.17
C PRO A 450 -21.84 9.00 -15.42
N THR A 451 -22.62 9.86 -14.75
CA THR A 451 -22.06 10.96 -13.95
C THR A 451 -21.82 10.59 -12.48
N ALA A 452 -22.40 9.46 -12.03
CA ALA A 452 -22.15 8.87 -10.73
C ALA A 452 -22.45 7.37 -10.71
N PHE A 453 -21.62 6.59 -10.02
CA PHE A 453 -21.75 5.14 -9.88
C PHE A 453 -21.01 4.61 -8.64
N THR A 454 -21.36 3.42 -8.16
CA THR A 454 -20.68 2.76 -7.03
C THR A 454 -19.41 2.04 -7.48
N ARG A 455 -18.35 2.03 -6.66
CA ARG A 455 -17.01 1.48 -7.01
C ARG A 455 -16.58 0.24 -6.21
N ASP A 456 -17.45 -0.25 -5.35
CA ASP A 456 -17.16 -1.24 -4.31
C ASP A 456 -17.47 -2.69 -4.71
N SER A 457 -17.88 -2.93 -5.95
CA SER A 457 -18.13 -4.27 -6.47
C SER A 457 -16.88 -4.92 -7.05
N ASP A 458 -16.75 -6.21 -6.80
CA ASP A 458 -15.83 -7.13 -7.45
C ASP A 458 -16.59 -8.15 -8.32
N VAL A 459 -17.89 -7.97 -8.54
CA VAL A 459 -18.68 -8.81 -9.45
C VAL A 459 -18.45 -8.35 -10.87
N ILE A 460 -18.01 -9.25 -11.75
CA ILE A 460 -17.81 -8.92 -13.16
C ILE A 460 -19.13 -8.57 -13.84
N ASP A 461 -19.11 -7.56 -14.70
CA ASP A 461 -20.20 -7.26 -15.63
C ASP A 461 -19.91 -7.89 -17.01
N ASP A 462 -20.43 -9.10 -17.23
CA ASP A 462 -20.22 -9.84 -18.48
C ASP A 462 -20.76 -9.12 -19.73
N ALA A 463 -21.78 -8.28 -19.57
CA ALA A 463 -22.43 -7.60 -20.68
C ALA A 463 -21.72 -6.30 -21.06
N GLN A 464 -21.22 -5.57 -20.08
CA GLN A 464 -20.66 -4.22 -20.28
C GLN A 464 -19.13 -4.19 -20.24
N GLY A 465 -18.48 -5.19 -19.63
CA GLY A 465 -17.05 -5.26 -19.38
C GLY A 465 -16.61 -4.39 -18.20
N GLY A 466 -15.86 -4.98 -17.27
CA GLY A 466 -15.47 -4.36 -16.00
C GLY A 466 -16.25 -4.97 -14.83
N PHE A 467 -16.52 -4.17 -13.80
CA PHE A 467 -17.26 -4.61 -12.61
C PHE A 467 -18.63 -3.94 -12.53
N VAL A 468 -19.61 -4.63 -11.94
CA VAL A 468 -20.98 -4.15 -11.74
C VAL A 468 -20.96 -2.84 -10.95
N SER A 469 -21.36 -1.75 -11.62
CA SER A 469 -21.25 -0.38 -11.08
C SER A 469 -22.60 0.36 -11.13
N PRO A 470 -23.56 0.04 -10.25
CA PRO A 470 -24.86 0.70 -10.22
C PRO A 470 -24.78 2.23 -10.13
N SER A 471 -25.74 2.91 -10.76
CA SER A 471 -25.90 4.36 -10.58
C SER A 471 -26.22 4.70 -9.12
N CYS A 472 -25.69 5.82 -8.65
CA CYS A 472 -25.89 6.31 -7.29
C CYS A 472 -26.03 7.82 -7.26
N THR A 473 -26.43 8.36 -6.11
CA THR A 473 -26.47 9.80 -5.86
C THR A 473 -25.35 10.15 -4.89
N PRO A 474 -24.34 10.95 -5.30
CA PRO A 474 -23.32 11.42 -4.37
C PRO A 474 -23.98 12.20 -3.23
N SER A 475 -23.70 11.82 -1.99
CA SER A 475 -24.25 12.47 -0.80
C SER A 475 -23.14 12.78 0.21
N GLU A 476 -23.29 13.88 0.94
CA GLU A 476 -22.47 14.20 2.11
C GLU A 476 -22.88 13.27 3.28
N GLY A 477 -22.36 12.05 3.30
CA GLY A 477 -22.65 11.08 4.35
C GLY A 477 -22.04 9.71 4.08
N ARG A 478 -21.83 8.94 5.15
CA ARG A 478 -21.32 7.56 5.05
C ARG A 478 -22.40 6.66 4.45
N GLN A 479 -22.20 6.28 3.19
CA GLN A 479 -23.06 5.32 2.50
C GLN A 479 -22.47 3.91 2.62
N PRO A 480 -23.30 2.85 2.57
CA PRO A 480 -22.81 1.47 2.53
C PRO A 480 -21.88 1.20 1.34
N ALA A 481 -22.10 1.90 0.23
CA ALA A 481 -21.35 1.83 -1.01
C ALA A 481 -20.69 3.19 -1.31
N PHE A 482 -19.48 3.19 -1.86
CA PHE A 482 -18.80 4.44 -2.22
C PHE A 482 -19.33 4.97 -3.55
N CYS A 483 -20.10 6.07 -3.50
CA CYS A 483 -20.63 6.70 -4.70
C CYS A 483 -19.60 7.66 -5.33
N TYR A 484 -19.02 7.25 -6.44
CA TYR A 484 -18.08 8.05 -7.22
C TYR A 484 -18.82 9.09 -8.05
N GLY A 485 -18.47 10.38 -7.91
CA GLY A 485 -19.03 11.47 -8.71
C GLY A 485 -18.01 12.03 -9.71
N THR A 486 -18.35 12.05 -11.00
CA THR A 486 -17.43 12.49 -12.08
C THR A 486 -17.31 14.01 -12.22
N ARG A 487 -18.13 14.76 -11.47
CA ARG A 487 -18.11 16.23 -11.43
C ARG A 487 -17.20 16.79 -10.33
N LEU A 488 -16.67 15.93 -9.48
CA LEU A 488 -15.69 16.34 -8.48
C LEU A 488 -14.35 16.64 -9.15
N PRO A 489 -13.56 17.59 -8.63
CA PRO A 489 -12.22 17.88 -9.14
C PRO A 489 -11.34 16.61 -9.27
N GLY A 490 -10.71 16.41 -10.42
CA GLY A 490 -9.87 15.22 -10.69
C GLY A 490 -10.63 13.94 -11.07
N ASN A 491 -11.97 13.97 -11.05
CA ASN A 491 -12.81 12.81 -11.34
C ASN A 491 -13.47 12.87 -12.73
N GLY A 492 -13.08 13.82 -13.60
CA GLY A 492 -13.69 14.01 -14.92
C GLY A 492 -13.65 12.76 -15.78
N ASN A 493 -14.78 12.44 -16.42
CA ASN A 493 -14.98 11.28 -17.30
C ASN A 493 -14.95 11.63 -18.80
N GLY A 494 -14.32 12.75 -19.15
CA GLY A 494 -14.16 13.23 -20.52
C GLY A 494 -13.04 12.53 -21.28
N GLY A 495 -12.84 12.93 -22.54
CA GLY A 495 -11.71 12.48 -23.36
C GLY A 495 -11.81 11.03 -23.83
N HIS A 496 -10.73 10.57 -24.46
CA HIS A 496 -10.58 9.26 -25.08
C HIS A 496 -11.78 8.95 -26.01
N LEU A 497 -11.83 9.65 -27.14
CA LEU A 497 -12.99 9.62 -28.04
C LEU A 497 -12.90 8.52 -29.12
N TYR A 498 -11.82 7.74 -29.14
CA TYR A 498 -11.64 6.62 -30.06
C TYR A 498 -12.77 5.59 -29.91
N GLY A 499 -13.33 5.13 -31.03
CA GLY A 499 -14.49 4.22 -31.04
C GLY A 499 -15.84 4.83 -30.65
N THR A 500 -15.90 6.06 -30.12
CA THR A 500 -17.16 6.66 -29.63
C THR A 500 -18.14 7.05 -30.74
N TRP A 501 -17.65 7.20 -31.96
CA TRP A 501 -18.41 7.57 -33.16
C TRP A 501 -18.99 6.37 -33.91
N LEU A 502 -18.57 5.16 -33.55
CA LEU A 502 -18.94 3.95 -34.28
C LEU A 502 -20.45 3.70 -34.18
N PRO A 503 -21.08 3.12 -35.23
CA PRO A 503 -22.43 2.59 -35.16
C PRO A 503 -22.59 1.57 -34.02
N ALA A 504 -23.82 1.41 -33.51
CA ALA A 504 -24.09 0.53 -32.37
C ALA A 504 -23.64 -0.92 -32.58
N ASN A 505 -23.82 -1.48 -33.78
CA ASN A 505 -23.37 -2.83 -34.12
C ASN A 505 -21.84 -2.97 -34.08
N GLU A 506 -21.11 -1.95 -34.54
CA GLU A 506 -19.65 -1.94 -34.52
C GLU A 506 -19.11 -1.77 -33.09
N LYS A 507 -19.78 -0.98 -32.25
CA LYS A 507 -19.47 -0.91 -30.81
C LYS A 507 -19.66 -2.25 -30.11
N SER A 508 -20.74 -2.97 -30.41
CA SER A 508 -20.97 -4.31 -29.86
C SER A 508 -19.91 -5.31 -30.34
N ASP A 509 -19.53 -5.29 -31.61
CA ASP A 509 -18.47 -6.16 -32.15
C ASP A 509 -17.11 -5.82 -31.50
N LEU A 510 -16.76 -4.53 -31.38
CA LEU A 510 -15.54 -4.06 -30.71
C LEU A 510 -15.52 -4.47 -29.23
N LEU A 511 -16.63 -4.31 -28.51
CA LEU A 511 -16.75 -4.75 -27.11
C LEU A 511 -16.51 -6.26 -26.99
N ALA A 512 -17.09 -7.07 -27.86
CA ALA A 512 -16.87 -8.52 -27.86
C ALA A 512 -15.39 -8.90 -28.01
N TYR A 513 -14.59 -8.11 -28.74
CA TYR A 513 -13.14 -8.30 -28.80
C TYR A 513 -12.41 -7.78 -27.56
N LEU A 514 -12.79 -6.61 -27.02
CA LEU A 514 -12.17 -6.07 -25.80
C LEU A 514 -12.38 -7.01 -24.59
N LEU A 515 -13.50 -7.72 -24.53
CA LEU A 515 -13.79 -8.71 -23.49
C LEU A 515 -12.88 -9.95 -23.57
N THR A 516 -12.07 -10.14 -24.62
CA THR A 516 -11.11 -11.26 -24.70
C THR A 516 -9.74 -10.95 -24.08
N PHE A 517 -9.48 -9.69 -23.73
CA PHE A 517 -8.17 -9.19 -23.25
C PHE A 517 -7.94 -9.49 -21.78
#